data_AF-A0A848QQH4-F1
#
_entry.id   AF-A0A848QQH4-F1
#
_cell.length_a   1.000
_cell.length_b   1.000
_cell.length_c   1.000
_cell.angle_alpha   90.00
_cell.angle_beta   90.00
_cell.angle_gamma   90.00
#
_symmetry.space_group_name_H-M   'P 1'
#
loop_
_entity.id
_entity.type
_entity.pdbx_description
1 polymer ?
#
loop_
_entity_poly.entity_id
_entity_poly.type
_entity_poly.pdbx_seq_one_letter_code
_entity_poly.pdbx_strand_id
1 'polypeptide(L)'
;MDAEIDELIIDVRASTSGFEADIATMKAGVDTNLVDGFGRAGAALEKGLVSAIRQGNLGFDDLKRAASQAFDQIASEALQLGLDQIFGGAGSSSPSGLGGLIGSVGALFGLPGRATGGPVSPGRGYVVGERGPELFIPTSAGRVEANAAGSGGARDVKVAIQLNAPRGASAPAAMQRSSRQVASAIRRTLAI
;
A
#
# COMPACT_ATOMS: atom_id res chain seq x y z
N MET A 1 16.53 -8.79 -52.41
CA MET A 1 17.18 -8.64 -51.10
C MET A 1 17.44 -7.16 -50.80
N ASP A 2 17.80 -6.33 -51.79
CA ASP A 2 18.05 -4.90 -51.54
C ASP A 2 16.82 -4.08 -51.11
N ALA A 3 15.62 -4.41 -51.62
CA ALA A 3 14.38 -3.70 -51.27
C ALA A 3 13.94 -3.86 -49.80
N GLU A 4 14.26 -4.99 -49.17
CA GLU A 4 13.89 -5.29 -47.77
C GLU A 4 14.79 -4.52 -46.78
N ILE A 5 16.06 -4.31 -47.17
CA ILE A 5 17.03 -3.55 -46.38
C ILE A 5 16.68 -2.05 -46.39
N ASP A 6 16.25 -1.51 -47.53
CA ASP A 6 15.81 -0.10 -47.62
C ASP A 6 14.57 0.17 -46.75
N GLU A 7 13.61 -0.75 -46.71
CA GLU A 7 12.41 -0.64 -45.87
C GLU A 7 12.76 -0.63 -44.37
N LEU A 8 13.63 -1.55 -43.94
CA LEU A 8 14.14 -1.60 -42.56
C LEU A 8 14.90 -0.32 -42.17
N ILE A 9 15.68 0.26 -43.08
CA ILE A 9 16.40 1.53 -42.83
C ILE A 9 15.43 2.70 -42.69
N ILE A 10 14.36 2.72 -43.48
CA ILE A 10 13.32 3.76 -43.40
C ILE A 10 12.56 3.66 -42.07
N ASP A 11 12.21 2.46 -41.61
CA ASP A 11 11.53 2.24 -40.33
C ASP A 11 12.41 2.59 -39.11
N VAL A 12 13.70 2.23 -39.15
CA VAL A 12 14.65 2.61 -38.09
C VAL A 12 14.84 4.13 -38.04
N ARG A 13 14.90 4.79 -39.20
CA ARG A 13 15.00 6.27 -39.26
C ARG A 13 13.71 6.93 -38.77
N ALA A 14 12.54 6.41 -39.12
CA ALA A 14 11.25 6.92 -38.65
C ALA A 14 11.10 6.76 -37.13
N SER A 15 11.41 5.58 -36.59
CA SER A 15 11.37 5.31 -35.14
C SER A 15 12.36 6.15 -34.34
N THR A 16 13.57 6.37 -34.86
CA THR A 16 14.56 7.26 -34.23
C THR A 16 14.07 8.71 -34.19
N SER A 17 13.47 9.19 -35.30
CA SER A 17 12.93 10.56 -35.36
C SER A 17 11.73 10.77 -34.41
N GLY A 18 10.89 9.75 -34.22
CA GLY A 18 9.80 9.78 -33.24
C GLY A 18 10.33 9.80 -31.80
N PHE A 19 11.32 8.97 -31.50
CA PHE A 19 11.96 8.93 -30.18
C PHE A 19 12.63 10.26 -29.79
N GLU A 20 13.30 10.92 -30.74
CA GLU A 20 13.89 12.25 -30.51
C GLU A 20 12.82 13.31 -30.18
N ALA A 21 11.67 13.28 -30.87
CA ALA A 21 10.55 14.18 -30.59
C ALA A 21 9.91 13.92 -29.21
N ASP A 22 9.78 12.65 -28.83
CA ASP A 22 9.26 12.26 -27.52
C ASP A 22 10.19 12.69 -26.38
N ILE A 23 11.50 12.53 -26.54
CA ILE A 23 12.50 13.04 -25.59
C ILE A 23 12.43 14.56 -25.46
N ALA A 24 12.31 15.29 -26.57
CA ALA A 24 12.19 16.75 -26.54
C ALA A 24 10.95 17.18 -25.74
N THR A 25 9.83 16.48 -25.92
CA THR A 25 8.57 16.72 -25.20
C THR A 25 8.70 16.40 -23.71
N MET A 26 9.28 15.25 -23.36
CA MET A 26 9.55 14.87 -21.96
C MET A 26 10.47 15.89 -21.28
N LYS A 27 11.55 16.31 -21.95
CA LYS A 27 12.48 17.31 -21.44
C LYS A 27 11.79 18.65 -21.19
N ALA A 28 10.97 19.12 -22.12
CA ALA A 28 10.24 20.37 -21.97
C ALA A 28 9.26 20.35 -20.78
N GLY A 29 8.55 19.22 -20.58
CA GLY A 29 7.66 19.04 -19.44
C GLY A 29 8.40 19.00 -18.10
N VAL A 30 9.54 18.30 -18.05
CA VAL A 30 10.36 18.20 -16.84
C VAL A 30 10.97 19.55 -16.48
N ASP A 31 11.57 20.25 -17.45
CA ASP A 31 12.21 21.55 -17.22
C ASP A 31 11.19 22.58 -16.71
N THR A 32 10.00 22.63 -17.31
CA THR A 32 8.96 23.60 -16.92
C THR A 32 8.44 23.32 -15.50
N ASN A 33 8.07 22.08 -15.21
CA ASN A 33 7.50 21.71 -13.91
C ASN A 33 8.52 21.83 -12.77
N LEU A 34 9.78 21.45 -13.01
CA LEU A 34 10.84 21.58 -12.01
C LEU A 34 11.16 23.05 -11.73
N VAL A 35 11.34 23.86 -12.77
CA VAL A 35 11.67 25.29 -12.61
C VAL A 35 10.55 26.03 -11.90
N ASP A 36 9.29 25.78 -12.27
CA ASP A 36 8.14 26.38 -11.60
C ASP A 36 8.01 25.91 -10.14
N GLY A 37 8.24 24.63 -9.88
CA GLY A 37 8.24 24.07 -8.53
C GLY A 37 9.31 24.69 -7.63
N PHE A 38 10.55 24.82 -8.13
CA PHE A 38 11.64 25.48 -7.41
C PHE A 38 11.38 26.96 -7.18
N GLY A 39 10.80 27.67 -8.17
CA GLY A 39 10.42 29.07 -8.03
C GLY A 39 9.40 29.29 -6.90
N ARG A 40 8.35 28.45 -6.84
CA ARG A 40 7.33 28.53 -5.78
C ARG A 40 7.89 28.18 -4.41
N ALA A 41 8.72 27.14 -4.32
CA ALA A 41 9.38 26.74 -3.08
C ALA A 41 10.33 27.85 -2.56
N GLY A 42 11.08 28.48 -3.46
CA GLY A 42 11.94 29.63 -3.15
C GLY A 42 11.14 30.81 -2.61
N ALA A 43 10.03 31.16 -3.25
CA ALA A 43 9.16 32.25 -2.80
C ALA A 43 8.54 31.98 -1.42
N ALA A 44 8.14 30.73 -1.13
CA ALA A 44 7.64 30.35 0.18
C ALA A 44 8.72 30.45 1.27
N LEU A 45 9.95 30.01 0.95
CA LEU A 45 11.09 30.10 1.86
C LEU A 45 11.49 31.56 2.12
N GLU A 46 11.56 32.40 1.09
CA GLU A 46 11.86 33.83 1.23
C GLU A 46 10.81 34.52 2.11
N LYS A 47 9.53 34.25 1.87
CA LYS A 47 8.43 34.80 2.68
C LYS A 47 8.53 34.36 4.15
N GLY A 48 8.85 33.08 4.38
CA GLY A 48 9.07 32.55 5.73
C GLY A 48 10.26 33.20 6.44
N LEU A 49 11.38 33.37 5.72
CA LEU A 49 12.59 33.97 6.25
C LEU A 49 12.42 35.48 6.53
N VAL A 50 11.80 36.22 5.61
CA VAL A 50 11.50 37.65 5.79
C VAL A 50 10.53 37.85 6.95
N SER A 51 9.53 36.99 7.11
CA SER A 51 8.62 37.03 8.26
C SER A 51 9.37 36.74 9.57
N ALA A 52 10.22 35.71 9.60
CA ALA A 52 11.01 35.34 10.78
C ALA A 52 11.99 36.44 11.19
N ILE A 53 12.65 37.09 10.22
CA ILE A 53 13.55 38.23 10.46
C ILE A 53 12.77 39.44 10.96
N ARG A 54 11.59 39.73 10.40
CA ARG A 54 10.74 40.87 10.84
C ARG A 54 10.10 40.66 12.21
N GLN A 55 9.74 39.42 12.56
CA GLN A 55 9.12 39.11 13.86
C GLN A 55 10.14 39.16 15.02
N GLY A 56 11.45 39.10 14.75
CA GLY A 56 12.51 39.27 15.76
C GLY A 56 12.53 38.20 16.86
N ASN A 57 11.70 37.17 16.76
CA ASN A 57 11.64 36.04 17.66
C ASN A 57 11.44 34.79 16.80
N LEU A 58 12.42 33.89 16.79
CA LEU A 58 12.28 32.55 16.21
C LEU A 58 11.36 31.74 17.13
N GLY A 59 10.09 32.10 17.17
CA GLY A 59 9.06 31.36 17.86
C GLY A 59 8.83 30.05 17.10
N PHE A 60 9.10 28.93 17.75
CA PHE A 60 8.77 27.60 17.23
C PHE A 60 7.31 27.51 16.74
N ASP A 61 6.41 28.28 17.37
CA ASP A 61 5.01 28.40 16.99
C ASP A 61 4.78 29.06 15.62
N ASP A 62 5.59 30.03 15.24
CA ASP A 62 5.46 30.69 13.93
C ASP A 62 6.04 29.84 12.81
N LEU A 63 7.14 29.12 13.08
CA LEU A 63 7.65 28.08 12.17
C LEU A 63 6.65 26.96 11.99
N LYS A 64 5.99 26.52 13.08
CA LYS A 64 4.94 25.51 13.05
C LYS A 64 3.74 25.98 12.22
N ARG A 65 3.31 27.24 12.37
CA ARG A 65 2.22 27.83 11.59
C ARG A 65 2.55 27.96 10.11
N ALA A 66 3.75 28.43 9.78
CA ALA A 66 4.20 28.54 8.40
C ALA A 66 4.30 27.16 7.74
N ALA A 67 4.86 26.18 8.46
CA ALA A 67 4.94 24.80 8.00
C ALA A 67 3.55 24.17 7.81
N SER A 68 2.62 24.35 8.75
CA SER A 68 1.26 23.82 8.61
C SER A 68 0.52 24.45 7.45
N GLN A 69 0.65 25.76 7.25
CA GLN A 69 0.06 26.44 6.10
C GLN A 69 0.65 25.96 4.76
N ALA A 70 1.95 25.69 4.71
CA ALA A 70 2.58 25.12 3.52
C ALA A 70 2.08 23.68 3.26
N PHE A 71 1.94 22.85 4.30
CA PHE A 71 1.37 21.51 4.16
C PHE A 71 -0.10 21.52 3.73
N ASP A 72 -0.91 22.43 4.27
CA ASP A 72 -2.32 22.57 3.87
C ASP A 72 -2.46 23.00 2.41
N GLN A 73 -1.60 23.91 1.94
CA GLN A 73 -1.57 24.33 0.54
C GLN A 73 -1.15 23.18 -0.39
N ILE A 74 -0.06 22.48 -0.06
CA ILE A 74 0.41 21.31 -0.83
C ILE A 74 -0.65 20.20 -0.83
N ALA A 75 -1.31 19.95 0.31
CA ALA A 75 -2.38 18.96 0.40
C ALA A 75 -3.59 19.35 -0.46
N SER A 76 -3.98 20.63 -0.48
CA SER A 76 -5.09 21.10 -1.31
C SER A 76 -4.79 21.01 -2.81
N GLU A 77 -3.56 21.31 -3.23
CA GLU A 77 -3.14 21.25 -4.64
C GLU A 77 -2.93 19.78 -5.07
N ALA A 78 -2.39 18.92 -4.20
CA ALA A 78 -2.29 17.48 -4.44
C ALA A 78 -3.66 16.80 -4.49
N LEU A 79 -4.63 17.24 -3.67
CA LEU A 79 -6.01 16.77 -3.75
C LEU A 79 -6.69 17.26 -5.02
N GLN A 80 -6.49 18.51 -5.43
CA GLN A 80 -7.06 19.02 -6.69
C GLN A 80 -6.46 18.32 -7.91
N LEU A 81 -5.14 18.17 -7.97
CA LEU A 81 -4.45 17.45 -9.05
C LEU A 81 -4.78 15.95 -9.03
N GLY A 82 -4.89 15.35 -7.84
CA GLY A 82 -5.26 13.94 -7.68
C GLY A 82 -6.72 13.66 -8.00
N LEU A 83 -7.63 14.58 -7.67
CA LEU A 83 -9.05 14.47 -7.98
C LEU A 83 -9.33 14.82 -9.45
N ASP A 84 -8.65 15.79 -10.06
CA ASP A 84 -8.73 16.03 -11.51
C ASP A 84 -8.13 14.88 -12.33
N GLN A 85 -7.08 14.21 -11.85
CA GLN A 85 -6.55 13.01 -12.51
C GLN A 85 -7.44 11.77 -12.32
N ILE A 86 -8.17 11.67 -11.20
CA ILE A 86 -9.10 10.56 -10.92
C ILE A 86 -10.49 10.78 -11.55
N PHE A 87 -11.04 11.99 -11.49
CA PHE A 87 -12.38 12.34 -11.97
C PHE A 87 -12.37 13.05 -13.33
N GLY A 88 -11.35 13.83 -13.67
CA GLY A 88 -11.17 14.43 -15.00
C GLY A 88 -10.66 13.45 -16.06
N GLY A 89 -10.24 12.24 -15.66
CA GLY A 89 -9.84 11.13 -16.53
C GLY A 89 -10.94 10.10 -16.85
N ALA A 90 -12.18 10.32 -16.39
CA ALA A 90 -13.28 9.34 -16.50
C ALA A 90 -13.82 9.10 -17.94
N GLY A 91 -13.09 9.54 -18.98
CA GLY A 91 -13.43 9.33 -20.39
C GLY A 91 -12.39 8.56 -21.21
N SER A 92 -11.30 8.06 -20.63
CA SER A 92 -10.22 7.43 -21.40
C SER A 92 -9.75 6.12 -20.77
N SER A 93 -9.94 5.05 -21.53
CA SER A 93 -9.61 3.65 -21.23
C SER A 93 -8.10 3.39 -21.15
N SER A 94 -7.44 3.79 -20.07
CA SER A 94 -6.05 3.40 -19.78
C SER A 94 -5.86 3.06 -18.28
N PRO A 95 -5.26 1.91 -17.92
CA PRO A 95 -5.25 1.38 -16.55
C PRO A 95 -4.21 2.04 -15.62
N SER A 96 -3.70 3.23 -15.95
CA SER A 96 -2.62 3.90 -15.23
C SER A 96 -3.13 5.04 -14.34
N GLY A 97 -4.00 4.71 -13.40
CA GLY A 97 -4.51 5.64 -12.39
C GLY A 97 -3.81 5.47 -11.03
N LEU A 98 -3.85 6.54 -10.23
CA LEU A 98 -3.27 6.77 -8.90
C LEU A 98 -3.46 5.66 -7.84
N GLY A 99 -4.18 4.57 -8.14
CA GLY A 99 -4.13 3.32 -7.37
C GLY A 99 -2.75 2.63 -7.38
N GLY A 100 -1.84 3.04 -8.28
CA GLY A 100 -0.44 2.59 -8.29
C GLY A 100 0.49 3.29 -7.29
N LEU A 101 0.15 4.50 -6.82
CA LEU A 101 1.04 5.32 -5.98
C LEU A 101 0.89 4.98 -4.48
N ILE A 102 -0.27 4.52 -4.03
CA ILE A 102 -0.38 3.96 -2.66
C ILE A 102 0.41 2.63 -2.54
N GLY A 103 0.72 1.99 -3.67
CA GLY A 103 1.70 0.89 -3.75
C GLY A 103 3.18 1.33 -3.71
N SER A 104 3.50 2.61 -3.85
CA SER A 104 4.88 3.10 -4.01
C SER A 104 5.58 3.47 -2.69
N VAL A 105 4.88 3.61 -1.57
CA VAL A 105 5.55 3.67 -0.24
C VAL A 105 6.13 2.31 0.15
N GLY A 106 5.56 1.20 -0.34
CA GLY A 106 6.21 -0.13 -0.30
C GLY A 106 7.37 -0.27 -1.29
N ALA A 107 7.41 0.58 -2.33
CA ALA A 107 8.48 0.55 -3.34
C ALA A 107 9.78 1.23 -2.89
N LEU A 108 9.79 2.00 -1.79
CA LEU A 108 11.04 2.57 -1.25
C LEU A 108 11.99 1.49 -0.70
N PHE A 109 11.45 0.31 -0.36
CA PHE A 109 12.22 -0.91 -0.06
C PHE A 109 12.14 -1.96 -1.20
N GLY A 110 11.66 -1.57 -2.38
CA GLY A 110 11.62 -2.43 -3.59
C GLY A 110 10.72 -3.67 -3.50
N LEU A 111 9.96 -3.82 -2.42
CA LEU A 111 9.17 -5.02 -2.16
C LEU A 111 7.68 -4.62 -2.13
N PRO A 112 6.87 -5.12 -3.07
CA PRO A 112 5.47 -4.78 -3.10
C PRO A 112 4.79 -5.28 -1.83
N GLY A 113 4.18 -4.36 -1.07
CA GLY A 113 3.45 -4.68 0.14
C GLY A 113 2.31 -5.66 -0.14
N ARG A 114 2.22 -6.71 0.67
CA ARG A 114 1.18 -7.75 0.64
C ARG A 114 0.43 -7.84 1.97
N ALA A 115 0.46 -6.76 2.76
CA ALA A 115 -0.29 -6.66 4.01
C ALA A 115 -1.81 -6.80 3.81
N THR A 116 -2.34 -6.39 2.65
CA THR A 116 -3.75 -6.51 2.27
C THR A 116 -4.06 -7.81 1.50
N GLY A 117 -3.08 -8.72 1.38
CA GLY A 117 -3.18 -9.90 0.53
C GLY A 117 -2.95 -9.60 -0.96
N GLY A 118 -2.94 -10.65 -1.78
CA GLY A 118 -2.78 -10.53 -3.24
C GLY A 118 -1.92 -11.64 -3.87
N PRO A 119 -1.93 -11.77 -5.21
CA PRO A 119 -1.17 -12.81 -5.91
C PRO A 119 0.34 -12.62 -5.71
N VAL A 120 1.04 -13.73 -5.58
CA VAL A 120 2.49 -13.82 -5.41
C VAL A 120 3.10 -14.74 -6.46
N SER A 121 4.28 -14.34 -6.93
CA SER A 121 5.04 -15.05 -7.96
C SER A 121 6.29 -15.70 -7.34
N PRO A 122 6.72 -16.86 -7.84
CA PRO A 122 7.94 -17.51 -7.36
C PRO A 122 9.16 -16.59 -7.42
N GLY A 123 10.04 -16.66 -6.43
CA GLY A 123 11.34 -15.98 -6.43
C GLY A 123 11.29 -14.46 -6.23
N ARG A 124 10.10 -13.88 -6.04
CA ARG A 124 9.93 -12.47 -5.70
C ARG A 124 9.73 -12.30 -4.20
N GLY A 125 10.47 -11.38 -3.61
CA GLY A 125 10.22 -10.98 -2.23
C GLY A 125 8.96 -10.11 -2.12
N TYR A 126 8.23 -10.31 -1.03
CA TYR A 126 7.04 -9.56 -0.65
C TYR A 126 7.15 -9.22 0.83
N VAL A 127 6.68 -8.04 1.24
CA VAL A 127 6.54 -7.73 2.67
C VAL A 127 5.11 -8.06 3.10
N VAL A 128 4.97 -9.01 4.03
CA VAL A 128 3.69 -9.49 4.58
C VAL A 128 3.72 -9.22 6.09
N GLY A 129 2.60 -8.79 6.67
CA GLY A 129 2.48 -8.78 8.13
C GLY A 129 1.58 -7.67 8.67
N GLU A 130 0.61 -8.10 9.48
CA GLU A 130 -0.29 -7.27 10.27
C GLU A 130 0.28 -6.93 11.66
N ARG A 131 1.38 -7.60 12.06
CA ARG A 131 2.11 -7.39 13.34
C ARG A 131 3.53 -6.85 13.17
N GLY A 132 3.84 -6.30 12.00
CA GLY A 132 5.17 -5.84 11.62
C GLY A 132 5.59 -6.37 10.25
N PRO A 133 6.59 -5.75 9.61
CA PRO A 133 7.02 -6.12 8.26
C PRO A 133 7.83 -7.43 8.28
N GLU A 134 7.25 -8.54 7.81
CA GLU A 134 7.96 -9.80 7.58
C GLU A 134 8.25 -9.98 6.08
N LEU A 135 9.42 -10.54 5.74
CA LEU A 135 9.78 -10.84 4.35
C LEU A 135 9.30 -12.24 3.96
N PHE A 136 8.54 -12.32 2.88
CA PHE A 136 8.01 -13.55 2.29
C PHE A 136 8.51 -13.73 0.86
N ILE A 137 9.15 -14.86 0.58
CA ILE A 137 9.67 -15.23 -0.76
C ILE A 137 9.03 -16.58 -1.15
N PRO A 138 8.05 -16.63 -2.07
CA PRO A 138 7.40 -17.88 -2.47
C PRO A 138 8.31 -18.71 -3.38
N THR A 139 8.25 -20.03 -3.24
CA THR A 139 8.88 -20.99 -4.17
C THR A 139 7.95 -21.43 -5.29
N SER A 140 6.65 -21.17 -5.15
CA SER A 140 5.59 -21.50 -6.12
C SER A 140 4.61 -20.34 -6.27
N ALA A 141 3.86 -20.32 -7.37
CA ALA A 141 2.85 -19.28 -7.61
C ALA A 141 1.68 -19.49 -6.65
N GLY A 142 1.16 -18.40 -6.08
CA GLY A 142 0.09 -18.48 -5.09
C GLY A 142 -0.56 -17.14 -4.79
N ARG A 143 -1.29 -17.08 -3.69
CA ARG A 143 -1.93 -15.85 -3.20
C ARG A 143 -1.75 -15.73 -1.70
N VAL A 144 -1.42 -14.53 -1.23
CA VAL A 144 -1.46 -14.19 0.20
C VAL A 144 -2.90 -13.84 0.54
N GLU A 145 -3.48 -14.58 1.48
CA GLU A 145 -4.75 -14.24 2.11
C GLU A 145 -4.44 -13.33 3.29
N ALA A 146 -4.96 -12.10 3.29
CA ALA A 146 -5.01 -11.34 4.53
C ALA A 146 -6.07 -11.96 5.43
N ASN A 147 -5.76 -12.17 6.71
CA ASN A 147 -6.82 -12.32 7.70
C ASN A 147 -7.60 -11.01 7.65
N ALA A 148 -8.78 -11.01 7.03
CA ALA A 148 -9.72 -9.93 7.26
C ALA A 148 -9.86 -9.82 8.78
N ALA A 149 -9.45 -8.69 9.36
CA ALA A 149 -9.52 -8.37 10.78
C ALA A 149 -10.98 -8.31 11.25
N GLY A 150 -11.64 -9.47 11.23
CA GLY A 150 -13.08 -9.65 11.24
C GLY A 150 -13.52 -11.11 11.02
N SER A 151 -12.67 -11.98 10.48
CA SER A 151 -12.83 -13.46 10.54
C SER A 151 -12.37 -14.03 11.90
N GLY A 152 -12.26 -13.16 12.91
CA GLY A 152 -12.22 -13.52 14.33
C GLY A 152 -13.63 -13.59 14.94
N GLY A 153 -14.68 -13.74 14.13
CA GLY A 153 -15.97 -14.20 14.63
C GLY A 153 -15.72 -15.46 15.44
N ALA A 154 -16.08 -15.43 16.73
CA ALA A 154 -15.93 -16.54 17.65
C ALA A 154 -16.23 -17.84 16.89
N ARG A 155 -15.20 -18.67 16.68
CA ARG A 155 -15.40 -19.94 15.98
C ARG A 155 -16.41 -20.71 16.82
N ASP A 156 -17.65 -20.83 16.33
CA ASP A 156 -18.67 -21.63 16.99
C ASP A 156 -18.30 -23.09 16.79
N VAL A 157 -17.40 -23.58 17.65
CA VAL A 157 -16.94 -24.96 17.64
C VAL A 157 -17.95 -25.77 18.42
N LYS A 158 -18.98 -26.24 17.74
CA LYS A 158 -19.99 -27.13 18.32
C LYS A 158 -19.43 -28.55 18.46
N VAL A 159 -18.85 -28.87 19.60
CA VAL A 159 -18.34 -30.22 19.91
C VAL A 159 -19.48 -31.09 20.45
N ALA A 160 -19.92 -32.06 19.65
CA ALA A 160 -20.86 -33.09 20.11
C ALA A 160 -20.07 -34.32 20.60
N ILE A 161 -20.02 -34.52 21.92
CA ILE A 161 -19.35 -35.67 22.52
C ILE A 161 -20.39 -36.75 22.82
N GLN A 162 -20.38 -37.85 22.08
CA GLN A 162 -21.19 -39.02 22.38
C GLN A 162 -20.44 -39.91 23.36
N LEU A 163 -21.04 -40.16 24.52
CA LEU A 163 -20.46 -40.99 25.58
C LEU A 163 -21.25 -42.29 25.71
N ASN A 164 -20.59 -43.42 25.46
CA ASN A 164 -21.16 -44.74 25.71
C ASN A 164 -21.00 -45.08 27.20
N ALA A 165 -22.07 -44.95 27.97
CA ALA A 165 -22.10 -45.41 29.36
C ALA A 165 -22.21 -46.95 29.40
N PRO A 166 -21.39 -47.66 30.19
CA PRO A 166 -21.55 -49.10 30.40
C PRO A 166 -22.88 -49.39 31.11
N ARG A 167 -23.55 -50.47 30.68
CA ARG A 167 -24.89 -50.85 31.16
C ARG A 167 -24.85 -51.04 32.69
N GLY A 168 -25.63 -50.23 33.42
CA GLY A 168 -25.80 -50.34 34.87
C GLY A 168 -25.23 -49.18 35.71
N ALA A 169 -24.56 -48.18 35.11
CA ALA A 169 -24.16 -46.98 35.83
C ALA A 169 -25.36 -46.01 35.96
N SER A 170 -25.75 -45.64 37.18
CA SER A 170 -26.75 -44.60 37.40
C SER A 170 -26.22 -43.27 36.86
N ALA A 171 -26.91 -42.76 35.82
CA ALA A 171 -26.52 -41.61 35.02
C ALA A 171 -26.08 -40.34 35.79
N PRO A 172 -26.55 -40.00 37.02
CA PRO A 172 -26.18 -38.74 37.66
C PRO A 172 -24.71 -38.66 38.14
N ALA A 173 -24.17 -39.74 38.72
CA ALA A 173 -22.87 -39.68 39.41
C ALA A 173 -21.67 -39.74 38.45
N ALA A 174 -21.80 -40.51 37.36
CA ALA A 174 -20.77 -40.59 36.33
C ALA A 174 -20.64 -39.27 35.55
N MET A 175 -21.77 -38.59 35.31
CA MET A 175 -21.79 -37.31 34.61
C MET A 175 -21.23 -36.15 35.43
N GLN A 176 -21.41 -36.14 36.76
CA GLN A 176 -20.87 -35.10 37.64
C GLN A 176 -19.34 -35.15 37.79
N ARG A 177 -18.75 -36.35 37.76
CA ARG A 177 -17.27 -36.50 37.81
C ARG A 177 -16.63 -36.11 36.49
N SER A 178 -17.23 -36.50 35.37
CA SER A 178 -16.71 -36.20 34.04
C SER A 178 -16.86 -34.72 33.66
N SER A 179 -17.94 -34.04 34.06
CA SER A 179 -18.12 -32.61 33.77
C SER A 179 -17.01 -31.75 34.36
N ARG A 180 -16.54 -32.07 35.58
CA ARG A 180 -15.40 -31.40 36.22
C ARG A 180 -14.09 -31.67 35.49
N GLN A 181 -13.87 -32.91 35.03
CA GLN A 181 -12.66 -33.26 34.28
C GLN A 181 -12.61 -32.53 32.94
N VAL A 182 -13.71 -32.53 32.18
CA VAL A 182 -13.82 -31.84 30.89
C VAL A 182 -13.65 -30.32 31.06
N ALA A 183 -14.31 -29.72 32.05
CA ALA A 183 -14.17 -28.27 32.32
C ALA A 183 -12.72 -27.88 32.67
N SER A 184 -12.02 -28.71 33.45
CA SER A 184 -10.62 -28.45 33.80
C SER A 184 -9.66 -28.58 32.62
N ALA A 185 -9.94 -29.51 31.70
CA ALA A 185 -9.15 -29.70 30.48
C ALA A 185 -9.33 -28.51 29.53
N ILE A 186 -10.58 -28.07 29.31
CA ILE A 186 -10.90 -26.91 28.46
C ILE A 186 -10.29 -25.62 29.03
N ARG A 187 -10.36 -25.42 30.35
CA ARG A 187 -9.75 -24.25 30.99
C ARG A 187 -8.24 -24.20 30.80
N ARG A 188 -7.56 -25.35 30.81
CA ARG A 188 -6.11 -25.44 30.57
C ARG A 188 -5.74 -25.10 29.13
N THR A 189 -6.55 -25.51 28.16
CA THR A 189 -6.29 -25.24 26.73
C THR A 189 -6.63 -23.82 26.31
N LEU A 190 -7.52 -23.12 27.02
CA LEU A 190 -7.87 -21.72 26.76
C LEU A 190 -6.92 -20.71 27.45
N ALA A 191 -6.05 -21.17 28.35
CA ALA A 191 -5.10 -20.34 29.07
C ALA A 191 -3.72 -20.26 28.41
N ILE A 192 -3.56 -20.86 27.23
CA ILE A 192 -2.37 -20.85 26.36
C ILE A 192 -2.69 -19.99 25.15
#